data_AF-A0A2S9YDM8-F1
#
_entry.id   AF-A0A2S9YDM8-F1
#
_cell.length_a   1.000
_cell.length_b   1.000
_cell.length_c   1.000
_cell.angle_alpha   90.00
_cell.angle_beta   90.00
_cell.angle_gamma   90.00
#
_symmetry.space_group_name_H-M   'P 1'
#
loop_
_entity.id
_entity.type
_entity.pdbx_description
1 polymer ?
#
loop_
_entity_poly.entity_id
_entity_poly.type
_entity_poly.pdbx_seq_one_letter_code
_entity_poly.pdbx_strand_id
1 'polypeptide(L)'
;MLARWQRQCGMALELRLLGRDRSLVLIVGLSAVLACSSGDSGDGFTGFGSLSTTATAGDGDGDPAETSGDGDSDTGNEDCGDGIVQAGEECDLGTQNSESGQCTPNCFIASCGDGYVYEGFEECDDGNPSNTDECVSGCKLATCGDGFVHDGVEICDDANDDPADGCNSMCLPGECGDGILQDGEQCDDGNSETSDECPACQLAFCGDGYIQAGVEACDDGNTASDDACTHPFCEPATCGDGIVWTGVEECDDNNLDDDDACPSSCIPASCGDGFKQTGVEECDDGNNVSEDGCDAMCFAECDGDIVVDDWNGYTYFKVPVMGAMTDPNIAQACSDCGLATPCAATAGCNYNDNICLQTNNEPSCGNPMQALSQLLCNNGNPGSCMALWGVYQYMGNNWNGGCGAEQNSWCSQGNNQNNKFALCVLP
;
A
#
# COMPACT_ATOMS: atom_id res chain seq x y z
N MET A 1 -13.31 66.65 -13.51
CA MET A 1 -13.63 66.23 -12.14
C MET A 1 -13.20 64.78 -12.01
N LEU A 2 -12.13 64.56 -11.24
CA LEU A 2 -11.57 63.28 -10.86
C LEU A 2 -12.31 62.77 -9.61
N ALA A 3 -12.55 61.47 -9.54
CA ALA A 3 -12.39 60.70 -8.30
C ALA A 3 -12.01 59.26 -8.69
N ARG A 4 -10.77 58.88 -8.34
CA ARG A 4 -10.24 57.52 -8.28
C ARG A 4 -10.57 56.91 -6.91
N TRP A 5 -10.59 55.58 -6.82
CA TRP A 5 -10.11 54.64 -5.78
C TRP A 5 -10.75 53.27 -6.18
N GLN A 6 -10.18 52.08 -6.12
CA GLN A 6 -8.91 51.54 -5.61
C GLN A 6 -8.74 50.15 -6.28
N ARG A 7 -7.51 49.71 -6.53
CA ARG A 7 -7.18 48.38 -7.09
C ARG A 7 -7.03 47.38 -5.94
N GLN A 8 -7.49 46.15 -6.15
CA GLN A 8 -6.93 44.95 -5.51
C GLN A 8 -6.42 44.00 -6.60
N CYS A 9 -5.24 43.47 -6.36
CA CYS A 9 -4.37 42.76 -7.29
C CYS A 9 -4.89 41.35 -7.58
N GLY A 10 -5.22 41.06 -8.84
CA GLY A 10 -5.26 39.70 -9.36
C GLY A 10 -3.93 39.37 -10.05
N MET A 11 -3.28 38.27 -9.66
CA MET A 11 -2.26 37.64 -10.50
C MET A 11 -2.95 36.96 -11.67
N ALA A 12 -2.84 37.53 -12.87
CA ALA A 12 -3.19 36.86 -14.10
C ALA A 12 -1.95 36.13 -14.64
N LEU A 13 -1.97 34.80 -14.61
CA LEU A 13 -0.96 33.96 -15.26
C LEU A 13 -1.31 33.87 -16.76
N GLU A 14 -0.75 34.76 -17.59
CA GLU A 14 -0.89 34.65 -19.05
C GLU A 14 0.12 33.61 -19.60
N LEU A 15 -0.38 32.44 -20.00
CA LEU A 15 0.38 31.43 -20.72
C LEU A 15 0.43 31.79 -22.22
N ARG A 16 1.55 32.34 -22.70
CA ARG A 16 1.78 32.55 -24.15
C ARG A 16 2.60 31.41 -24.74
N LEU A 17 1.94 30.52 -25.45
CA LEU A 17 2.56 29.54 -26.35
C LEU A 17 3.04 30.24 -27.63
N LEU A 18 4.36 30.43 -27.76
CA LEU A 18 4.98 30.71 -29.06
C LEU A 18 5.69 29.44 -29.54
N GLY A 19 5.08 28.77 -30.50
CA GLY A 19 5.68 27.63 -31.18
C GLY A 19 6.83 28.07 -32.08
N ARG A 20 7.96 27.37 -31.97
CA ARG A 20 8.58 26.54 -33.02
C ARG A 20 10.06 26.28 -32.67
N ASP A 21 10.43 25.01 -32.77
CA ASP A 21 11.78 24.42 -32.69
C ASP A 21 12.33 24.01 -31.30
N ARG A 22 12.06 22.73 -30.98
CA ARG A 22 12.92 21.70 -30.35
C ARG A 22 13.98 22.15 -29.34
N SER A 23 13.61 22.22 -28.06
CA SER A 23 14.32 21.67 -26.87
C SER A 23 13.61 22.18 -25.61
N LEU A 24 12.96 21.29 -24.84
CA LEU A 24 12.33 21.65 -23.57
C LEU A 24 13.40 21.72 -22.48
N VAL A 25 13.65 22.92 -21.97
CA VAL A 25 14.39 23.15 -20.72
C VAL A 25 13.50 24.02 -19.84
N LEU A 26 12.91 23.43 -18.80
CA LEU A 26 12.17 24.15 -17.77
C LEU A 26 13.20 24.77 -16.80
N ILE A 27 13.32 26.10 -16.79
CA ILE A 27 14.05 26.83 -15.74
C ILE A 27 13.04 27.71 -15.02
N VAL A 28 12.66 27.33 -13.81
CA VAL A 28 11.90 28.17 -12.88
C VAL A 28 12.91 28.93 -12.02
N GLY A 29 13.17 30.18 -12.37
CA GLY A 29 14.03 31.08 -11.61
C GLY A 29 13.20 31.95 -10.66
N LEU A 30 13.24 31.64 -9.36
CA LEU A 30 12.66 32.45 -8.30
C LEU A 30 13.57 33.67 -8.05
N SER A 31 13.12 34.88 -8.38
CA SER A 31 13.82 36.13 -8.00
C SER A 31 13.00 36.87 -6.95
N ALA A 32 13.46 36.81 -5.71
CA ALA A 32 13.03 37.69 -4.63
C ALA A 32 13.78 39.03 -4.75
N VAL A 33 13.05 40.14 -4.75
CA VAL A 33 13.64 41.48 -4.55
C VAL A 33 12.88 42.17 -3.42
N LEU A 34 13.64 42.49 -2.37
CA LEU A 34 13.27 43.31 -1.21
C LEU A 34 13.11 44.81 -1.57
N ALA A 35 12.34 45.46 -0.69
CA ALA A 35 12.28 46.90 -0.34
C ALA A 35 11.41 47.79 -1.26
N CYS A 36 10.59 48.73 -0.76
CA CYS A 36 10.91 49.80 0.18
C CYS A 36 9.65 50.58 0.65
N SER A 37 9.67 51.03 1.93
CA SER A 37 9.28 52.35 2.53
C SER A 37 8.29 53.28 1.77
N SER A 38 7.35 54.04 2.38
CA SER A 38 7.48 55.08 3.44
C SER A 38 6.07 55.61 3.80
N GLY A 39 5.73 55.91 5.06
CA GLY A 39 5.73 57.28 5.65
C GLY A 39 4.35 57.99 5.51
N ASP A 40 3.49 58.11 6.52
CA ASP A 40 3.50 58.92 7.77
C ASP A 40 2.86 60.32 7.65
N SER A 41 2.18 60.76 8.72
CA SER A 41 1.68 62.08 9.17
C SER A 41 0.22 61.95 9.66
N GLY A 42 -0.12 61.97 10.96
CA GLY A 42 0.03 63.03 11.99
C GLY A 42 -1.39 63.52 12.34
N ASP A 43 -1.89 63.79 13.55
CA ASP A 43 -1.37 64.25 14.86
C ASP A 43 -2.42 63.78 15.92
N GLY A 44 -2.24 63.60 17.25
CA GLY A 44 -1.32 64.16 18.23
C GLY A 44 -2.07 65.09 19.22
N PHE A 45 -2.59 64.59 20.36
CA PHE A 45 -2.79 65.43 21.57
C PHE A 45 -2.90 64.61 22.87
N THR A 46 -2.25 65.09 23.93
CA THR A 46 -2.01 64.44 25.23
C THR A 46 -2.64 65.19 26.41
N GLY A 47 -3.20 64.44 27.39
CA GLY A 47 -2.90 64.61 28.82
C GLY A 47 -3.70 65.58 29.72
N PHE A 48 -3.84 65.12 30.98
CA PHE A 48 -4.37 65.73 32.24
C PHE A 48 -5.90 65.65 32.43
N GLY A 49 -6.49 65.27 33.57
CA GLY A 49 -6.01 64.99 34.93
C GLY A 49 -7.15 65.27 35.94
N SER A 50 -7.47 64.28 36.78
CA SER A 50 -8.32 64.22 38.00
C SER A 50 -9.16 65.42 38.47
N LEU A 51 -10.39 65.14 38.94
CA LEU A 51 -10.82 65.56 40.28
C LEU A 51 -11.92 64.67 40.89
N SER A 52 -11.70 64.36 42.17
CA SER A 52 -12.50 63.59 43.13
C SER A 52 -13.66 64.42 43.72
N THR A 53 -14.77 63.76 44.07
CA THR A 53 -15.46 64.00 45.34
C THR A 53 -16.15 62.75 45.87
N THR A 54 -15.81 62.42 47.10
CA THR A 54 -16.37 61.47 48.07
C THR A 54 -17.75 61.86 48.60
N ALA A 55 -18.61 60.87 48.88
CA ALA A 55 -19.59 60.85 49.97
C ALA A 55 -20.05 59.39 50.19
N THR A 56 -19.39 58.63 51.07
CA THR A 56 -19.82 58.31 52.45
C THR A 56 -21.23 57.74 52.57
N ALA A 57 -21.28 56.45 52.90
CA ALA A 57 -22.41 55.71 53.41
C ALA A 57 -22.98 56.40 54.67
N GLY A 58 -24.31 56.53 54.70
CA GLY A 58 -25.07 56.91 55.88
C GLY A 58 -25.49 55.67 56.66
N ASP A 59 -25.14 55.70 57.93
CA ASP A 59 -25.59 54.91 59.07
C ASP A 59 -26.93 55.47 59.60
N GLY A 60 -27.90 54.61 59.94
CA GLY A 60 -29.19 55.09 60.44
C GLY A 60 -30.25 54.01 60.70
N ASP A 61 -29.97 53.15 61.67
CA ASP A 61 -30.79 52.91 62.86
C ASP A 61 -32.32 52.81 62.68
N GLY A 62 -32.84 51.58 62.59
CA GLY A 62 -34.25 51.28 62.82
C GLY A 62 -34.45 50.65 64.20
N ASP A 63 -34.86 51.44 65.19
CA ASP A 63 -35.58 50.93 66.38
C ASP A 63 -37.10 51.03 66.13
N PRO A 64 -37.88 50.01 66.52
CA PRO A 64 -39.30 49.92 66.21
C PRO A 64 -40.16 50.55 67.31
N ALA A 65 -41.29 51.15 66.95
CA ALA A 65 -42.42 51.26 67.87
C ALA A 65 -43.72 51.64 67.14
N GLU A 66 -44.66 50.70 67.22
CA GLU A 66 -46.09 50.92 67.51
C GLU A 66 -46.90 51.73 66.48
N THR A 67 -47.82 51.05 65.79
CA THR A 67 -49.23 51.04 66.20
C THR A 67 -50.05 50.16 65.26
N SER A 68 -50.97 49.41 65.85
CA SER A 68 -51.90 48.46 65.25
C SER A 68 -52.72 49.05 64.09
N GLY A 69 -52.58 48.44 62.92
CA GLY A 69 -53.49 48.49 61.78
C GLY A 69 -53.63 47.08 61.21
N ASP A 70 -54.88 46.68 61.06
CA ASP A 70 -55.40 45.60 60.21
C ASP A 70 -54.48 45.09 59.10
N GLY A 71 -54.40 43.76 59.00
CA GLY A 71 -53.67 43.08 57.95
C GLY A 71 -54.47 43.03 56.66
N ASP A 72 -54.04 43.81 55.69
CA ASP A 72 -54.17 43.61 54.25
C ASP A 72 -52.88 44.08 53.59
N SER A 73 -51.90 43.17 53.52
CA SER A 73 -50.73 43.36 52.66
C SER A 73 -51.15 43.08 51.21
N ASP A 74 -52.01 43.93 50.65
CA ASP A 74 -52.23 44.04 49.20
C ASP A 74 -51.24 45.07 48.65
N THR A 75 -50.08 44.60 48.20
CA THR A 75 -49.14 45.41 47.40
C THR A 75 -49.41 45.26 45.90
N GLY A 76 -50.69 45.15 45.52
CA GLY A 76 -51.15 45.31 44.14
C GLY A 76 -51.56 46.75 43.92
N ASN A 77 -51.19 47.32 42.77
CA ASN A 77 -51.61 48.63 42.31
C ASN A 77 -53.16 48.74 42.37
N GLU A 78 -53.72 49.44 43.36
CA GLU A 78 -55.18 49.42 43.67
C GLU A 78 -56.09 50.00 42.57
N ASP A 79 -55.53 50.58 41.52
CA ASP A 79 -56.30 51.27 40.48
C ASP A 79 -56.29 50.55 39.11
N CYS A 80 -55.54 49.45 38.95
CA CYS A 80 -55.46 48.79 37.65
C CYS A 80 -56.74 47.99 37.30
N GLY A 81 -57.33 48.26 36.13
CA GLY A 81 -58.48 47.51 35.60
C GLY A 81 -59.82 48.24 35.69
N ASP A 82 -59.81 49.55 35.89
CA ASP A 82 -61.00 50.40 35.93
C ASP A 82 -61.37 51.01 34.55
N GLY A 83 -60.46 50.88 33.58
CA GLY A 83 -60.61 51.35 32.21
C GLY A 83 -60.14 52.79 31.97
N ILE A 84 -59.36 53.36 32.89
CA ILE A 84 -58.79 54.70 32.80
C ILE A 84 -57.28 54.62 33.08
N VAL A 85 -56.45 55.04 32.11
CA VAL A 85 -54.99 55.06 32.31
C VAL A 85 -54.59 56.11 33.36
N GLN A 86 -54.07 55.66 34.50
CA GLN A 86 -53.64 56.49 35.62
C GLN A 86 -52.11 56.60 35.75
N ALA A 87 -51.64 57.41 36.71
CA ALA A 87 -50.22 57.62 36.92
C ALA A 87 -49.56 56.34 37.48
N GLY A 88 -48.69 55.70 36.68
CA GLY A 88 -48.08 54.41 37.00
C GLY A 88 -48.54 53.28 36.06
N GLU A 89 -49.54 53.54 35.22
CA GLU A 89 -50.05 52.61 34.22
C GLU A 89 -49.63 53.03 32.81
N GLU A 90 -49.41 52.05 31.95
CA GLU A 90 -49.12 52.25 30.53
C GLU A 90 -50.35 52.00 29.65
N CYS A 91 -51.28 51.19 30.14
CA CYS A 91 -52.57 50.88 29.51
C CYS A 91 -53.60 50.52 30.59
N ASP A 92 -54.89 50.67 30.27
CA ASP A 92 -55.97 50.08 31.08
C ASP A 92 -57.19 49.83 30.17
N LEU A 93 -57.45 48.55 29.87
CA LEU A 93 -58.60 48.10 29.10
C LEU A 93 -59.76 47.63 30.01
N GLY A 94 -59.68 47.93 31.30
CA GLY A 94 -60.63 47.55 32.32
C GLY A 94 -60.66 46.03 32.50
N THR A 95 -61.87 45.46 32.47
CA THR A 95 -62.08 44.00 32.51
C THR A 95 -61.50 43.22 31.32
N GLN A 96 -60.94 43.90 30.32
CA GLN A 96 -60.28 43.27 29.16
C GLN A 96 -58.76 43.15 29.34
N ASN A 97 -58.20 43.62 30.46
CA ASN A 97 -56.82 43.30 30.83
C ASN A 97 -56.71 41.77 30.97
N SER A 98 -55.67 41.18 30.39
CA SER A 98 -55.52 39.73 30.29
C SER A 98 -54.04 39.38 30.24
N GLU A 99 -53.68 38.22 30.79
CA GLU A 99 -52.35 37.61 30.64
C GLU A 99 -52.01 37.24 29.18
N SER A 100 -52.98 37.34 28.27
CA SER A 100 -52.81 37.09 26.84
C SER A 100 -53.24 38.27 25.95
N GLY A 101 -53.51 39.42 26.56
CA GLY A 101 -54.00 40.63 25.87
C GLY A 101 -52.93 41.72 25.76
N GLN A 102 -53.18 42.74 24.92
CA GLN A 102 -52.25 43.88 24.74
C GLN A 102 -52.01 44.71 26.02
N CYS A 103 -52.86 44.52 27.04
CA CYS A 103 -52.71 45.13 28.36
C CYS A 103 -52.72 44.03 29.41
N THR A 104 -51.61 43.92 30.15
CA THR A 104 -51.42 42.93 31.22
C THR A 104 -52.39 43.17 32.36
N PRO A 105 -52.63 42.19 33.25
CA PRO A 105 -53.46 42.37 34.46
C PRO A 105 -52.93 43.45 35.42
N ASN A 106 -51.70 43.92 35.24
CA ASN A 106 -51.06 44.96 36.05
C ASN A 106 -50.96 46.31 35.30
N CYS A 107 -51.69 46.49 34.20
CA CYS A 107 -51.78 47.77 33.46
C CYS A 107 -50.48 48.23 32.81
N PHE A 108 -49.63 47.26 32.43
CA PHE A 108 -48.48 47.45 31.55
C PHE A 108 -48.81 46.99 30.14
N ILE A 109 -48.25 47.70 29.15
CA ILE A 109 -48.38 47.30 27.75
C ILE A 109 -47.62 46.00 27.56
N ALA A 110 -48.25 45.06 26.86
CA ALA A 110 -47.63 43.80 26.45
C ALA A 110 -46.27 44.04 25.80
N SER A 111 -45.22 43.40 26.32
CA SER A 111 -43.86 43.54 25.81
C SER A 111 -43.14 42.21 25.84
N CYS A 112 -42.51 41.87 24.72
CA CYS A 112 -41.63 40.71 24.64
C CYS A 112 -40.58 40.65 25.76
N GLY A 113 -40.51 39.51 26.44
CA GLY A 113 -39.64 39.23 27.58
C GLY A 113 -40.28 39.59 28.94
N ASP A 114 -41.61 39.71 29.02
CA ASP A 114 -42.32 40.00 30.28
C ASP A 114 -42.90 38.75 30.97
N GLY A 115 -42.76 37.58 30.34
CA GLY A 115 -43.17 36.28 30.82
C GLY A 115 -44.58 35.87 30.36
N TYR A 116 -45.23 36.65 29.50
CA TYR A 116 -46.58 36.38 29.01
C TYR A 116 -46.61 36.22 27.47
N VAL A 117 -47.12 35.09 26.98
CA VAL A 117 -47.25 34.86 25.54
C VAL A 117 -48.56 35.46 25.01
N TYR A 118 -48.44 36.47 24.14
CA TYR A 118 -49.59 37.17 23.55
C TYR A 118 -50.05 36.53 22.23
N GLU A 119 -51.19 35.82 22.29
CA GLU A 119 -51.70 35.03 21.15
C GLU A 119 -51.96 35.89 19.90
N GLY A 120 -51.30 35.54 18.79
CA GLY A 120 -51.41 36.24 17.51
C GLY A 120 -50.51 37.47 17.33
N PHE A 121 -49.74 37.84 18.36
CA PHE A 121 -48.72 38.88 18.29
C PHE A 121 -47.30 38.32 18.51
N GLU A 122 -47.18 37.33 19.39
CA GLU A 122 -45.92 36.70 19.79
C GLU A 122 -46.02 35.17 19.64
N GLU A 123 -44.91 34.53 19.26
CA GLU A 123 -44.83 33.06 19.11
C GLU A 123 -44.30 32.37 20.37
N CYS A 124 -43.55 33.10 21.20
CA CYS A 124 -43.00 32.71 22.50
C CYS A 124 -42.76 33.95 23.37
N ASP A 125 -42.52 33.74 24.66
CA ASP A 125 -41.99 34.73 25.63
C ASP A 125 -41.36 33.94 26.79
N ASP A 126 -40.06 34.11 27.03
CA ASP A 126 -39.29 33.41 28.08
C ASP A 126 -38.91 34.33 29.26
N GLY A 127 -39.57 35.50 29.37
CA GLY A 127 -39.40 36.42 30.48
C GLY A 127 -38.09 37.21 30.45
N ASN A 128 -37.39 37.26 29.31
CA ASN A 128 -36.22 38.09 29.14
C ASN A 128 -36.00 38.53 27.68
N PRO A 129 -35.12 39.52 27.40
CA PRO A 129 -34.90 40.04 26.04
C PRO A 129 -33.67 39.42 25.34
N SER A 130 -33.24 38.22 25.75
CA SER A 130 -32.08 37.55 25.16
C SER A 130 -32.41 37.01 23.76
N ASN A 131 -31.36 36.71 23.00
CA ASN A 131 -31.44 36.08 21.68
C ASN A 131 -30.71 34.74 21.70
N THR A 132 -30.48 34.15 22.87
CA THR A 132 -29.58 32.98 23.01
C THR A 132 -30.23 31.88 23.83
N ASP A 133 -31.55 31.90 23.91
CA ASP A 133 -32.44 31.01 24.63
C ASP A 133 -33.64 30.67 23.72
N GLU A 134 -34.69 30.09 24.29
CA GLU A 134 -35.80 29.50 23.51
C GLU A 134 -36.60 30.55 22.71
N CYS A 135 -36.50 31.84 23.07
CA CYS A 135 -37.19 32.93 22.39
C CYS A 135 -36.24 34.08 22.00
N VAL A 136 -36.27 34.53 20.75
CA VAL A 136 -35.46 35.66 20.28
C VAL A 136 -36.20 36.99 20.36
N SER A 137 -35.43 38.09 20.32
CA SER A 137 -35.93 39.46 20.28
C SER A 137 -37.02 39.66 19.22
N GLY A 138 -38.15 40.20 19.65
CA GLY A 138 -39.36 40.27 18.83
C GLY A 138 -40.30 39.07 19.00
N CYS A 139 -40.02 38.22 20.00
CA CYS A 139 -40.86 37.13 20.46
C CYS A 139 -41.21 36.14 19.35
N LYS A 140 -40.13 35.68 18.72
CA LYS A 140 -40.11 34.61 17.73
C LYS A 140 -39.35 33.42 18.30
N LEU A 141 -39.79 32.22 17.93
CA LEU A 141 -39.05 31.03 18.32
C LEU A 141 -37.65 31.10 17.73
N ALA A 142 -36.66 30.69 18.52
CA ALA A 142 -35.32 30.40 18.06
C ALA A 142 -35.36 29.48 16.83
N THR A 143 -34.67 29.86 15.77
CA THR A 143 -34.58 29.07 14.54
C THR A 143 -33.14 28.89 14.13
N CYS A 144 -32.78 27.66 13.76
CA CYS A 144 -31.49 27.38 13.17
C CYS A 144 -31.24 28.28 11.95
N GLY A 145 -30.06 28.90 11.89
CA GLY A 145 -29.65 29.79 10.81
C GLY A 145 -30.05 31.27 11.01
N ASP A 146 -30.46 31.68 12.22
CA ASP A 146 -30.84 33.07 12.50
C ASP A 146 -29.69 33.97 12.99
N GLY A 147 -28.50 33.38 13.15
CA GLY A 147 -27.26 34.06 13.52
C GLY A 147 -26.94 34.02 15.01
N PHE A 148 -27.73 33.31 15.82
CA PHE A 148 -27.51 33.17 17.26
C PHE A 148 -27.49 31.70 17.66
N VAL A 149 -26.55 31.33 18.53
CA VAL A 149 -26.55 29.99 19.14
C VAL A 149 -27.40 30.02 20.40
N HIS A 150 -28.49 29.26 20.41
CA HIS A 150 -29.43 29.18 21.52
C HIS A 150 -29.09 28.06 22.50
N ASP A 151 -28.77 28.42 23.75
CA ASP A 151 -28.35 27.48 24.79
C ASP A 151 -29.44 26.46 25.10
N GLY A 152 -29.10 25.17 25.02
CA GLY A 152 -30.03 24.07 25.25
C GLY A 152 -30.97 23.74 24.09
N VAL A 153 -31.02 24.56 23.03
CA VAL A 153 -31.80 24.31 21.81
C VAL A 153 -30.89 23.79 20.69
N GLU A 154 -29.71 24.39 20.51
CA GLU A 154 -28.77 24.01 19.46
C GLU A 154 -27.30 24.12 19.90
N ILE A 155 -26.38 23.59 19.08
CA ILE A 155 -24.95 23.55 19.40
C ILE A 155 -24.16 24.55 18.55
N CYS A 156 -24.65 24.89 17.36
CA CYS A 156 -23.99 25.80 16.42
C CYS A 156 -25.04 26.54 15.58
N ASP A 157 -24.68 27.70 15.01
CA ASP A 157 -25.49 28.49 14.07
C ASP A 157 -24.52 29.28 13.16
N ASP A 158 -24.70 29.18 11.84
CA ASP A 158 -23.89 29.85 10.81
C ASP A 158 -24.67 30.93 10.03
N ALA A 159 -25.76 31.43 10.61
CA ALA A 159 -26.63 32.48 10.11
C ALA A 159 -27.31 32.19 8.76
N ASN A 160 -27.39 30.92 8.35
CA ASN A 160 -28.14 30.52 7.18
C ASN A 160 -28.65 29.05 7.24
N ASP A 161 -29.38 28.60 6.22
CA ASP A 161 -30.00 27.26 6.16
C ASP A 161 -29.21 26.26 5.26
N ASP A 162 -27.99 26.59 4.83
CA ASP A 162 -27.18 25.73 3.96
C ASP A 162 -26.46 24.67 4.81
N PRO A 163 -26.82 23.37 4.69
CA PRO A 163 -26.23 22.35 5.53
C PRO A 163 -24.74 22.07 5.24
N ALA A 164 -24.14 22.74 4.26
CA ALA A 164 -22.76 22.54 3.83
C ALA A 164 -21.77 23.59 4.36
N ASP A 165 -22.20 24.66 5.05
CA ASP A 165 -21.32 25.80 5.38
C ASP A 165 -21.18 26.18 6.87
N GLY A 166 -21.27 25.18 7.75
CA GLY A 166 -20.84 25.28 9.15
C GLY A 166 -21.67 24.41 10.08
N CYS A 167 -22.99 24.48 9.92
CA CYS A 167 -23.98 23.72 10.64
C CYS A 167 -24.89 22.98 9.67
N ASN A 168 -25.37 21.80 10.07
CA ASN A 168 -26.43 21.16 9.30
C ASN A 168 -27.78 21.85 9.58
N SER A 169 -28.80 21.51 8.79
CA SER A 169 -30.17 22.06 8.93
C SER A 169 -30.89 21.78 10.27
N MET A 170 -30.24 21.06 11.18
CA MET A 170 -30.71 20.82 12.56
C MET A 170 -29.85 21.54 13.60
N CYS A 171 -28.97 22.45 13.18
CA CYS A 171 -28.01 23.19 14.01
C CYS A 171 -27.16 22.29 14.91
N LEU A 172 -26.77 21.17 14.31
CA LEU A 172 -25.71 20.31 14.78
C LEU A 172 -24.48 20.49 13.88
N PRO A 173 -23.26 20.28 14.41
CA PRO A 173 -22.07 20.22 13.57
C PRO A 173 -22.26 19.21 12.43
N GLY A 174 -21.70 19.51 11.25
CA GLY A 174 -21.59 18.54 10.17
C GLY A 174 -20.92 17.26 10.65
N GLU A 175 -21.44 16.11 10.24
CA GLU A 175 -20.87 14.81 10.54
C GLU A 175 -20.44 14.14 9.25
N CYS A 176 -19.22 13.62 9.26
CA CYS A 176 -18.70 12.84 8.16
C CYS A 176 -19.54 11.57 7.90
N GLY A 177 -19.95 11.39 6.65
CA GLY A 177 -20.75 10.25 6.21
C GLY A 177 -22.26 10.51 6.23
N ASP A 178 -22.70 11.77 6.25
CA ASP A 178 -24.12 12.15 6.22
C ASP A 178 -24.66 12.41 4.80
N GLY A 179 -23.79 12.35 3.80
CA GLY A 179 -24.08 12.54 2.38
C GLY A 179 -23.95 13.99 1.93
N ILE A 180 -23.49 14.90 2.80
CA ILE A 180 -23.35 16.33 2.54
C ILE A 180 -21.88 16.69 2.69
N LEU A 181 -21.28 17.32 1.68
CA LEU A 181 -19.90 17.77 1.77
C LEU A 181 -19.84 19.10 2.53
N GLN A 182 -19.48 19.09 3.82
CA GLN A 182 -19.35 20.31 4.62
C GLN A 182 -17.95 20.96 4.50
N ASP A 183 -17.83 22.22 4.94
CA ASP A 183 -16.54 22.93 4.95
C ASP A 183 -15.49 22.22 5.83
N GLY A 184 -14.33 21.93 5.24
CA GLY A 184 -13.24 21.16 5.88
C GLY A 184 -13.19 19.69 5.46
N GLU A 185 -14.24 19.15 4.86
CA GLU A 185 -14.25 17.80 4.28
C GLU A 185 -13.72 17.81 2.84
N GLN A 186 -13.00 16.75 2.46
CA GLN A 186 -12.54 16.57 1.07
C GLN A 186 -13.47 15.68 0.25
N CYS A 187 -14.27 14.87 0.92
CA CYS A 187 -15.27 13.96 0.38
C CYS A 187 -16.30 13.67 1.48
N ASP A 188 -17.50 13.24 1.08
CA ASP A 188 -18.50 12.58 1.92
C ASP A 188 -19.23 11.58 1.01
N ASP A 189 -19.30 10.32 1.43
CA ASP A 189 -19.91 9.23 0.66
C ASP A 189 -21.19 8.66 1.31
N GLY A 190 -21.72 9.37 2.32
CA GLY A 190 -22.96 9.05 3.00
C GLY A 190 -22.91 7.79 3.87
N ASN A 191 -21.71 7.35 4.26
CA ASN A 191 -21.56 6.23 5.18
C ASN A 191 -20.35 6.40 6.13
N SER A 192 -20.23 5.52 7.12
CA SER A 192 -19.18 5.58 8.14
C SER A 192 -18.08 4.53 7.94
N GLU A 193 -18.03 3.88 6.78
CA GLU A 193 -16.96 2.95 6.45
C GLU A 193 -15.69 3.77 6.15
N THR A 194 -14.54 3.25 6.58
CA THR A 194 -13.26 3.97 6.44
C THR A 194 -12.29 3.23 5.53
N SER A 195 -12.80 2.30 4.72
CA SER A 195 -12.00 1.42 3.87
C SER A 195 -12.38 1.54 2.40
N ASP A 196 -13.02 2.64 2.03
CA ASP A 196 -13.51 2.97 0.69
C ASP A 196 -12.83 4.26 0.19
N GLU A 197 -13.45 4.91 -0.80
CA GLU A 197 -12.97 6.14 -1.41
C GLU A 197 -12.88 7.34 -0.45
N CYS A 198 -13.57 7.31 0.71
CA CYS A 198 -13.70 8.47 1.59
C CYS A 198 -13.42 8.18 3.08
N PRO A 199 -12.22 7.71 3.43
CA PRO A 199 -11.87 7.44 4.81
C PRO A 199 -11.85 8.73 5.65
N ALA A 200 -12.79 8.81 6.61
CA ALA A 200 -12.89 9.91 7.56
C ALA A 200 -12.92 11.31 6.91
N CYS A 201 -13.67 11.42 5.80
CA CYS A 201 -13.88 12.66 5.05
C CYS A 201 -12.61 13.30 4.51
N GLN A 202 -11.58 12.48 4.33
CA GLN A 202 -10.40 12.76 3.54
C GLN A 202 -10.37 11.80 2.36
N LEU A 203 -9.82 12.25 1.24
CA LEU A 203 -9.65 11.35 0.10
C LEU A 203 -8.62 10.27 0.45
N ALA A 204 -8.98 9.03 0.13
CA ALA A 204 -8.08 7.89 0.08
C ALA A 204 -6.77 8.25 -0.65
N PHE A 205 -5.61 7.91 -0.06
CA PHE A 205 -4.31 8.16 -0.69
C PHE A 205 -3.28 7.09 -0.36
N CYS A 206 -2.47 6.80 -1.38
CA CYS A 206 -1.38 5.84 -1.31
C CYS A 206 -0.27 6.24 -0.34
N GLY A 207 0.02 5.37 0.63
CA GLY A 207 1.04 5.49 1.66
C GLY A 207 0.50 5.85 3.05
N ASP A 208 -0.81 5.71 3.29
CA ASP A 208 -1.46 6.05 4.55
C ASP A 208 -1.55 4.88 5.54
N GLY A 209 -1.16 3.68 5.10
CA GLY A 209 -1.11 2.44 5.86
C GLY A 209 -2.38 1.60 5.77
N TYR A 210 -3.34 1.98 4.94
CA TYR A 210 -4.60 1.27 4.75
C TYR A 210 -4.76 0.91 3.28
N ILE A 211 -5.41 -0.22 2.99
CA ILE A 211 -5.79 -0.59 1.63
C ILE A 211 -7.28 -0.30 1.47
N GLN A 212 -7.60 0.75 0.71
CA GLN A 212 -8.94 1.19 0.39
C GLN A 212 -9.51 0.40 -0.80
N ALA A 213 -10.58 -0.34 -0.54
CA ALA A 213 -11.15 -1.28 -1.50
C ALA A 213 -11.68 -0.56 -2.74
N GLY A 214 -11.14 -0.91 -3.91
CA GLY A 214 -11.56 -0.31 -5.19
C GLY A 214 -10.81 0.96 -5.57
N VAL A 215 -10.02 1.53 -4.64
CA VAL A 215 -9.14 2.68 -4.89
C VAL A 215 -7.73 2.23 -5.21
N GLU A 216 -7.21 1.28 -4.43
CA GLU A 216 -5.81 0.86 -4.52
C GLU A 216 -5.65 -0.67 -4.38
N ALA A 217 -4.51 -1.17 -4.89
CA ALA A 217 -4.20 -2.61 -4.88
C ALA A 217 -3.23 -2.99 -3.75
N CYS A 218 -2.43 -2.04 -3.28
CA CYS A 218 -1.50 -2.18 -2.16
C CYS A 218 -1.41 -0.86 -1.39
N ASP A 219 -0.86 -0.90 -0.18
CA ASP A 219 -0.38 0.25 0.58
C ASP A 219 0.64 -0.28 1.60
N ASP A 220 1.84 0.30 1.65
CA ASP A 220 2.91 -0.09 2.57
C ASP A 220 3.24 0.98 3.63
N GLY A 221 2.31 1.93 3.81
CA GLY A 221 2.35 2.96 4.84
C GLY A 221 3.45 4.00 4.66
N ASN A 222 4.01 4.11 3.46
CA ASN A 222 5.04 5.09 3.17
C ASN A 222 4.97 5.61 1.73
N THR A 223 5.87 6.53 1.37
CA THR A 223 5.86 7.21 0.06
C THR A 223 7.07 6.84 -0.81
N ALA A 224 7.75 5.75 -0.49
CA ALA A 224 8.78 5.18 -1.35
C ALA A 224 8.11 4.55 -2.58
N SER A 225 8.91 4.37 -3.64
CA SER A 225 8.43 3.80 -4.90
C SER A 225 9.36 2.67 -5.35
N ASP A 226 10.12 2.11 -4.42
CA ASP A 226 11.16 1.10 -4.63
C ASP A 226 11.09 -0.01 -3.56
N ASP A 227 9.90 -0.21 -2.97
CA ASP A 227 9.52 -1.23 -1.99
C ASP A 227 8.18 -1.89 -2.34
N ALA A 228 7.35 -2.28 -1.36
CA ALA A 228 6.20 -3.14 -1.61
C ALA A 228 5.11 -2.51 -2.50
N CYS A 229 5.03 -1.19 -2.53
CA CYS A 229 4.00 -0.47 -3.24
C CYS A 229 4.54 0.80 -3.91
N THR A 230 4.04 1.13 -5.09
CA THR A 230 4.50 2.33 -5.81
C THR A 230 3.74 3.59 -5.40
N HIS A 231 4.42 4.57 -4.83
CA HIS A 231 3.82 5.91 -4.69
C HIS A 231 3.89 6.71 -6.00
N PRO A 232 2.84 7.47 -6.41
CA PRO A 232 1.54 7.70 -5.77
C PRO A 232 0.40 6.81 -6.32
N PHE A 233 0.71 5.78 -7.11
CA PHE A 233 -0.30 5.03 -7.86
C PHE A 233 -0.80 3.76 -7.16
N CYS A 234 -0.12 3.34 -6.09
CA CYS A 234 -0.38 2.14 -5.32
C CYS A 234 -0.53 0.87 -6.16
N GLU A 235 0.39 0.72 -7.11
CA GLU A 235 0.59 -0.53 -7.84
C GLU A 235 1.61 -1.40 -7.08
N PRO A 236 1.35 -2.71 -6.93
CA PRO A 236 2.22 -3.60 -6.19
C PRO A 236 3.54 -3.84 -6.91
N ALA A 237 4.60 -4.05 -6.12
CA ALA A 237 5.88 -4.55 -6.61
C ALA A 237 5.67 -5.83 -7.45
N THR A 238 6.36 -5.89 -8.60
CA THR A 238 6.24 -7.00 -9.54
C THR A 238 7.62 -7.51 -9.92
N CYS A 239 7.85 -8.79 -9.67
CA CYS A 239 9.04 -9.51 -10.11
C CYS A 239 9.13 -9.54 -11.65
N GLY A 240 10.33 -9.31 -12.19
CA GLY A 240 10.63 -9.37 -13.62
C GLY A 240 10.36 -8.06 -14.38
N ASP A 241 10.28 -6.93 -13.69
CA ASP A 241 9.99 -5.61 -14.29
C ASP A 241 11.23 -4.71 -14.44
N GLY A 242 12.40 -5.20 -14.02
CA GLY A 242 13.68 -4.52 -14.11
C GLY A 242 14.03 -3.70 -12.87
N ILE A 243 13.23 -3.75 -11.80
CA ILE A 243 13.41 -2.98 -10.58
C ILE A 243 13.53 -3.95 -9.41
N VAL A 244 14.64 -3.89 -8.66
CA VAL A 244 14.78 -4.67 -7.42
C VAL A 244 14.01 -3.98 -6.29
N TRP A 245 12.89 -4.56 -5.88
CA TRP A 245 12.01 -4.02 -4.83
C TRP A 245 12.52 -4.33 -3.41
N THR A 246 12.85 -3.27 -2.66
CA THR A 246 13.50 -3.37 -1.34
C THR A 246 12.61 -4.12 -0.34
N GLY A 247 13.11 -5.24 0.17
CA GLY A 247 12.42 -6.05 1.18
C GLY A 247 11.28 -6.91 0.64
N VAL A 248 11.03 -6.86 -0.67
CA VAL A 248 10.08 -7.73 -1.38
C VAL A 248 10.85 -8.85 -2.08
N GLU A 249 11.98 -8.52 -2.68
CA GLU A 249 12.80 -9.45 -3.47
C GLU A 249 14.30 -9.18 -3.33
N GLU A 250 15.11 -10.13 -3.79
CA GLU A 250 16.58 -10.11 -3.70
C GLU A 250 17.26 -9.95 -5.07
N CYS A 251 16.55 -10.24 -6.16
CA CYS A 251 17.00 -10.05 -7.54
C CYS A 251 15.82 -9.67 -8.45
N ASP A 252 16.15 -9.05 -9.58
CA ASP A 252 15.25 -8.85 -10.72
C ASP A 252 16.11 -8.76 -11.99
N ASP A 253 15.73 -9.47 -13.04
CA ASP A 253 16.44 -9.47 -14.32
C ASP A 253 15.54 -9.14 -15.53
N ASN A 254 14.41 -8.47 -15.28
CA ASN A 254 13.44 -8.01 -16.27
C ASN A 254 12.78 -9.16 -17.06
N ASN A 255 12.67 -10.35 -16.46
CA ASN A 255 11.92 -11.47 -17.02
C ASN A 255 11.36 -12.42 -15.92
N LEU A 256 10.69 -13.51 -16.32
CA LEU A 256 10.09 -14.50 -15.41
C LEU A 256 10.47 -15.94 -15.81
N ASP A 257 11.68 -16.10 -16.35
CA ASP A 257 12.26 -17.37 -16.76
C ASP A 257 12.92 -18.02 -15.54
N ASP A 258 12.56 -19.26 -15.24
CA ASP A 258 13.12 -19.99 -14.09
C ASP A 258 14.51 -20.58 -14.41
N ASP A 259 14.93 -20.57 -15.68
CA ASP A 259 16.17 -21.20 -16.15
C ASP A 259 17.39 -20.23 -16.15
N ASP A 260 17.31 -19.08 -15.46
CA ASP A 260 18.38 -18.09 -15.35
C ASP A 260 18.78 -17.77 -13.89
N ALA A 261 19.53 -16.68 -13.68
CA ALA A 261 20.06 -16.34 -12.36
C ALA A 261 19.03 -15.70 -11.41
N CYS A 262 17.89 -15.25 -11.93
CA CYS A 262 16.80 -14.70 -11.15
C CYS A 262 15.46 -15.31 -11.58
N PRO A 263 15.09 -16.48 -11.02
CA PRO A 263 13.85 -17.17 -11.34
C PRO A 263 12.62 -16.32 -11.05
N SER A 264 11.44 -16.80 -11.49
CA SER A 264 10.15 -16.12 -11.26
C SER A 264 9.75 -15.97 -9.78
N SER A 265 10.53 -16.55 -8.86
CA SER A 265 10.42 -16.34 -7.42
C SER A 265 11.08 -15.05 -6.92
N CYS A 266 11.90 -14.39 -7.76
CA CYS A 266 12.75 -13.23 -7.42
C CYS A 266 13.63 -13.40 -6.17
N ILE A 267 14.01 -14.67 -5.94
CA ILE A 267 15.07 -15.08 -5.04
C ILE A 267 16.20 -15.61 -5.92
N PRO A 268 17.47 -15.20 -5.70
CA PRO A 268 18.60 -15.68 -6.47
C PRO A 268 18.59 -17.19 -6.60
N ALA A 269 18.82 -17.64 -7.84
CA ALA A 269 18.78 -19.02 -8.21
C ALA A 269 19.71 -19.89 -7.33
N SER A 270 19.27 -21.10 -6.99
CA SER A 270 19.94 -21.93 -5.99
C SER A 270 20.03 -23.39 -6.41
N CYS A 271 21.11 -24.04 -5.99
CA CYS A 271 21.30 -25.46 -6.29
C CYS A 271 20.23 -26.33 -5.60
N GLY A 272 19.62 -27.22 -6.36
CA GLY A 272 18.62 -28.18 -5.89
C GLY A 272 17.21 -27.61 -5.80
N ASP A 273 16.91 -26.54 -6.53
CA ASP A 273 15.58 -25.91 -6.56
C ASP A 273 14.66 -26.49 -7.65
N GLY A 274 15.18 -27.40 -8.47
CA GLY A 274 14.43 -28.12 -9.50
C GLY A 274 14.53 -27.50 -10.89
N PHE A 275 15.25 -26.39 -11.05
CA PHE A 275 15.42 -25.69 -12.31
C PHE A 275 16.90 -25.63 -12.67
N LYS A 276 17.28 -26.15 -13.84
CA LYS A 276 18.67 -26.07 -14.30
C LYS A 276 18.95 -24.68 -14.87
N GLN A 277 19.67 -23.86 -14.12
CA GLN A 277 19.93 -22.47 -14.44
C GLN A 277 21.14 -22.29 -15.37
N THR A 278 20.92 -21.75 -16.57
CA THR A 278 21.95 -21.66 -17.61
C THR A 278 23.08 -20.69 -17.21
N GLY A 279 24.28 -21.24 -17.03
CA GLY A 279 25.48 -20.45 -16.70
C GLY A 279 25.62 -20.11 -15.21
N VAL A 280 24.67 -20.54 -14.38
CA VAL A 280 24.78 -20.53 -12.91
C VAL A 280 25.24 -21.91 -12.44
N GLU A 281 24.69 -22.99 -13.02
CA GLU A 281 24.99 -24.37 -12.62
C GLU A 281 25.05 -25.37 -13.81
N GLU A 282 25.60 -26.56 -13.55
CA GLU A 282 25.80 -27.60 -14.58
C GLU A 282 24.66 -28.63 -14.61
N CYS A 283 24.05 -28.91 -13.47
CA CYS A 283 22.90 -29.77 -13.29
C CYS A 283 22.01 -29.25 -12.16
N ASP A 284 20.79 -29.78 -12.06
CA ASP A 284 19.92 -29.67 -10.89
C ASP A 284 19.06 -30.93 -10.87
N ASP A 285 19.01 -31.62 -9.73
CA ASP A 285 18.18 -32.83 -9.51
C ASP A 285 17.06 -32.61 -8.46
N GLY A 286 16.78 -31.35 -8.14
CA GLY A 286 15.71 -30.92 -7.25
C GLY A 286 16.00 -31.12 -5.77
N ASN A 287 17.25 -31.39 -5.39
CA ASN A 287 17.67 -31.42 -3.99
C ASN A 287 19.18 -31.16 -3.81
N ASN A 288 19.66 -31.16 -2.56
CA ASN A 288 21.07 -30.90 -2.20
C ASN A 288 21.75 -32.13 -1.57
N VAL A 289 21.30 -33.33 -1.94
CA VAL A 289 21.92 -34.59 -1.57
C VAL A 289 23.03 -34.86 -2.60
N SER A 290 24.09 -35.51 -2.12
CA SER A 290 25.13 -36.03 -3.00
C SER A 290 24.86 -37.51 -3.28
N GLU A 291 25.36 -37.97 -4.42
CA GLU A 291 25.29 -39.27 -5.05
C GLU A 291 23.92 -39.64 -5.66
N ASP A 292 23.07 -38.67 -6.04
CA ASP A 292 21.76 -38.92 -6.68
C ASP A 292 21.52 -38.21 -8.03
N GLY A 293 22.52 -37.50 -8.54
CA GLY A 293 22.53 -36.98 -9.91
C GLY A 293 23.30 -35.67 -10.05
N CYS A 294 23.23 -34.84 -9.02
CA CYS A 294 23.89 -33.54 -8.93
C CYS A 294 24.46 -33.34 -7.52
N ASP A 295 25.70 -32.87 -7.37
CA ASP A 295 26.22 -32.61 -6.03
C ASP A 295 25.55 -31.38 -5.40
N ALA A 296 25.75 -31.23 -4.09
CA ALA A 296 25.27 -30.05 -3.35
C ALA A 296 25.93 -28.71 -3.78
N MET A 297 26.78 -28.71 -4.79
CA MET A 297 27.36 -27.52 -5.44
C MET A 297 26.95 -27.42 -6.92
N CYS A 298 25.97 -28.22 -7.34
CA CYS A 298 25.40 -28.36 -8.67
C CYS A 298 26.40 -28.65 -9.80
N PHE A 299 27.35 -29.52 -9.50
CA PHE A 299 28.16 -30.24 -10.47
C PHE A 299 27.62 -31.64 -10.68
N ALA A 300 27.69 -32.13 -11.93
CA ALA A 300 27.20 -33.46 -12.26
C ALA A 300 27.99 -34.52 -11.47
N GLU A 301 27.30 -35.28 -10.64
CA GLU A 301 27.92 -36.37 -9.89
C GLU A 301 27.97 -37.60 -10.77
N CYS A 302 29.16 -37.81 -11.31
CA CYS A 302 29.46 -39.01 -12.04
C CYS A 302 29.66 -40.17 -11.08
N ASP A 303 28.57 -40.87 -10.75
CA ASP A 303 28.57 -42.16 -10.04
C ASP A 303 29.10 -43.29 -10.95
N GLY A 304 30.31 -43.09 -11.47
CA GLY A 304 31.04 -44.11 -12.19
C GLY A 304 31.67 -45.06 -11.19
N ASP A 305 31.05 -46.20 -10.87
CA ASP A 305 31.81 -47.18 -10.06
C ASP A 305 33.04 -47.62 -10.86
N ILE A 306 34.15 -47.74 -10.14
CA ILE A 306 35.40 -48.26 -10.71
C ILE A 306 35.19 -49.72 -11.09
N VAL A 307 35.32 -49.99 -12.39
CA VAL A 307 35.30 -51.34 -12.96
C VAL A 307 36.66 -52.00 -12.77
N VAL A 308 37.74 -51.27 -13.06
CA VAL A 308 39.12 -51.69 -12.83
C VAL A 308 39.98 -50.47 -12.53
N ASP A 309 40.82 -50.57 -11.49
CA ASP A 309 41.81 -49.56 -11.14
C ASP A 309 43.20 -49.92 -11.65
N ASP A 310 43.93 -48.92 -12.17
CA ASP A 310 45.32 -49.01 -12.68
C ASP A 310 45.61 -50.23 -13.60
N TRP A 311 44.82 -50.37 -14.68
CA TRP A 311 45.09 -51.37 -15.71
C TRP A 311 45.94 -50.81 -16.83
N ASN A 312 47.26 -51.00 -16.68
CA ASN A 312 48.30 -50.42 -17.55
C ASN A 312 48.30 -48.88 -17.54
N GLY A 313 48.10 -48.26 -16.37
CA GLY A 313 48.04 -46.80 -16.25
C GLY A 313 46.72 -46.21 -16.76
N TYR A 314 45.61 -46.94 -16.59
CA TYR A 314 44.28 -46.45 -16.89
C TYR A 314 43.27 -47.01 -15.88
N THR A 315 42.37 -46.17 -15.38
CA THR A 315 41.25 -46.56 -14.53
C THR A 315 39.96 -46.52 -15.35
N TYR A 316 39.20 -47.61 -15.30
CA TYR A 316 37.95 -47.80 -16.04
C TYR A 316 36.76 -47.63 -15.10
N PHE A 317 35.75 -46.91 -15.56
CA PHE A 317 34.54 -46.56 -14.82
C PHE A 317 33.30 -47.03 -15.56
N LYS A 318 32.23 -47.33 -14.83
CA LYS A 318 30.90 -47.58 -15.42
C LYS A 318 29.96 -46.39 -15.14
N VAL A 319 29.83 -45.50 -16.12
CA VAL A 319 29.02 -44.28 -15.98
C VAL A 319 27.58 -44.56 -16.42
N PRO A 320 26.55 -44.20 -15.64
CA PRO A 320 25.16 -44.37 -16.07
C PRO A 320 24.85 -43.50 -17.30
N VAL A 321 24.08 -44.05 -18.24
CA VAL A 321 23.58 -43.34 -19.42
C VAL A 321 22.07 -43.34 -19.41
N MET A 322 21.47 -42.15 -19.41
CA MET A 322 20.02 -41.98 -19.49
C MET A 322 19.55 -42.00 -20.95
N GLY A 323 18.55 -42.84 -21.25
CA GLY A 323 18.04 -43.03 -22.60
C GLY A 323 18.79 -44.10 -23.40
N ALA A 324 18.76 -44.00 -24.72
CA ALA A 324 19.30 -45.04 -25.61
C ALA A 324 20.83 -45.13 -25.57
N MET A 325 21.37 -46.36 -25.62
CA MET A 325 22.81 -46.63 -25.62
C MET A 325 23.44 -46.40 -27.01
N THR A 326 23.19 -45.22 -27.58
CA THR A 326 23.79 -44.76 -28.83
C THR A 326 25.23 -44.34 -28.58
N ASP A 327 26.08 -44.41 -29.62
CA ASP A 327 27.47 -43.95 -29.54
C ASP A 327 27.58 -42.48 -29.06
N PRO A 328 26.76 -41.52 -29.55
CA PRO A 328 26.75 -40.15 -29.04
C PRO A 328 26.41 -40.06 -27.55
N ASN A 329 25.38 -40.76 -27.08
CA ASN A 329 24.98 -40.72 -25.67
C ASN A 329 26.05 -41.31 -24.75
N ILE A 330 26.71 -42.38 -25.18
CA ILE A 330 27.83 -42.99 -24.45
C ILE A 330 29.02 -42.03 -24.38
N ALA A 331 29.37 -41.39 -25.50
CA ALA A 331 30.47 -40.43 -25.53
C ALA A 331 30.17 -39.18 -24.70
N GLN A 332 28.94 -38.68 -24.75
CA GLN A 332 28.49 -37.55 -23.96
C GLN A 332 28.55 -37.86 -22.47
N ALA A 333 27.97 -38.98 -22.03
CA ALA A 333 27.99 -39.38 -20.62
C ALA A 333 29.41 -39.50 -20.05
N CYS A 334 30.37 -40.06 -20.81
CA CYS A 334 31.77 -40.05 -20.35
C CYS A 334 32.35 -38.62 -20.31
N SER A 335 32.07 -37.80 -21.31
CA SER A 335 32.62 -36.44 -21.43
C SER A 335 32.09 -35.49 -20.35
N ASP A 336 30.81 -35.61 -20.00
CA ASP A 336 30.16 -34.90 -18.90
C ASP A 336 30.85 -35.21 -17.56
N CYS A 337 31.43 -36.41 -17.46
CA CYS A 337 32.22 -36.84 -16.31
C CYS A 337 33.71 -36.50 -16.37
N GLY A 338 34.15 -35.74 -17.38
CA GLY A 338 35.58 -35.50 -17.62
C GLY A 338 36.37 -36.77 -17.96
N LEU A 339 35.69 -37.86 -18.29
CA LEU A 339 36.26 -39.15 -18.69
C LEU A 339 36.24 -39.28 -20.21
N ALA A 340 37.09 -40.15 -20.75
CA ALA A 340 37.06 -40.49 -22.17
C ALA A 340 36.39 -41.84 -22.41
N THR A 341 35.86 -42.08 -23.60
CA THR A 341 35.48 -43.44 -24.01
C THR A 341 36.73 -44.20 -24.45
N PRO A 342 36.97 -45.45 -24.03
CA PRO A 342 38.10 -46.23 -24.52
C PRO A 342 37.85 -46.69 -25.95
N CYS A 343 38.85 -46.58 -26.82
CA CYS A 343 38.77 -47.10 -28.17
C CYS A 343 38.54 -48.62 -28.21
N ALA A 344 37.82 -49.10 -29.23
CA ALA A 344 37.43 -50.51 -29.37
C ALA A 344 38.63 -51.49 -29.38
N ALA A 345 39.78 -51.05 -29.91
CA ALA A 345 41.04 -51.81 -29.88
C ALA A 345 42.25 -50.91 -30.10
N THR A 346 43.45 -51.50 -30.03
CA THR A 346 44.71 -50.93 -30.51
C THR A 346 44.61 -50.32 -31.92
N ALA A 347 45.50 -49.38 -32.24
CA ALA A 347 45.52 -48.62 -33.49
C ALA A 347 45.27 -49.46 -34.76
N GLY A 348 44.44 -48.92 -35.68
CA GLY A 348 44.09 -49.57 -36.95
C GLY A 348 42.71 -50.25 -36.98
N CYS A 349 41.86 -50.00 -35.98
CA CYS A 349 40.49 -50.50 -35.95
C CYS A 349 39.50 -49.54 -36.66
N ASN A 350 38.56 -50.10 -37.44
CA ASN A 350 37.53 -49.33 -38.16
C ASN A 350 36.47 -48.70 -37.25
N TYR A 351 36.41 -49.12 -35.97
CA TYR A 351 35.49 -48.58 -34.96
C TYR A 351 36.15 -47.53 -34.06
N ASN A 352 37.42 -47.19 -34.32
CA ASN A 352 38.11 -46.11 -33.62
C ASN A 352 37.95 -44.81 -34.42
N ASP A 353 37.77 -43.70 -33.71
CA ASP A 353 37.79 -42.35 -34.27
C ASP A 353 38.63 -41.42 -33.39
N ASN A 354 38.46 -40.10 -33.56
CA ASN A 354 39.20 -39.10 -32.79
C ASN A 354 38.54 -38.74 -31.45
N ILE A 355 37.40 -39.36 -31.11
CA ILE A 355 36.65 -39.11 -29.86
C ILE A 355 37.13 -40.06 -28.77
N CYS A 356 37.43 -41.31 -29.13
CA CYS A 356 37.88 -42.31 -28.17
C CYS A 356 39.37 -42.14 -27.76
N LEU A 357 39.69 -42.55 -26.53
CA LEU A 357 41.05 -42.61 -25.99
C LEU A 357 41.71 -43.96 -26.26
N GLN A 358 42.90 -43.94 -26.86
CA GLN A 358 43.70 -45.14 -27.14
C GLN A 358 44.38 -45.67 -25.89
N THR A 359 43.82 -46.73 -25.28
CA THR A 359 44.39 -47.39 -24.10
C THR A 359 45.35 -48.53 -24.46
N ASN A 360 45.25 -49.09 -25.67
CA ASN A 360 46.00 -50.27 -26.15
C ASN A 360 45.82 -51.55 -25.31
N ASN A 361 44.82 -51.60 -24.44
CA ASN A 361 44.54 -52.77 -23.60
C ASN A 361 43.73 -53.85 -24.32
N GLU A 362 42.91 -53.46 -25.31
CA GLU A 362 42.10 -54.39 -26.11
C GLU A 362 42.82 -54.77 -27.42
N PRO A 363 43.13 -56.07 -27.65
CA PRO A 363 44.01 -56.50 -28.74
C PRO A 363 43.30 -56.69 -30.10
N SER A 364 41.96 -56.61 -30.16
CA SER A 364 41.21 -57.00 -31.36
C SER A 364 40.02 -56.08 -31.64
N CYS A 365 39.99 -55.52 -32.85
CA CYS A 365 38.93 -54.62 -33.33
C CYS A 365 37.53 -55.24 -33.35
N GLY A 366 37.44 -56.57 -33.49
CA GLY A 366 36.17 -57.28 -33.53
C GLY A 366 35.69 -57.76 -32.15
N ASN A 367 36.48 -57.54 -31.09
CA ASN A 367 36.17 -58.05 -29.76
C ASN A 367 36.32 -57.02 -28.63
N PRO A 368 35.47 -55.97 -28.58
CA PRO A 368 35.47 -54.99 -27.49
C PRO A 368 35.19 -55.63 -26.12
N MET A 369 35.83 -55.08 -25.08
CA MET A 369 35.81 -55.56 -23.68
C MET A 369 36.32 -56.98 -23.45
N GLN A 370 36.93 -57.64 -24.46
CA GLN A 370 37.34 -59.04 -24.33
C GLN A 370 38.53 -59.21 -23.40
N ALA A 371 39.53 -58.34 -23.47
CA ALA A 371 40.66 -58.36 -22.55
C ALA A 371 40.22 -57.91 -21.14
N LEU A 372 39.34 -56.92 -21.04
CA LEU A 372 38.74 -56.47 -19.78
C LEU A 372 37.98 -57.62 -19.08
N SER A 373 37.19 -58.38 -19.83
CA SER A 373 36.49 -59.57 -19.31
C SER A 373 37.44 -60.69 -18.89
N GLN A 374 38.56 -60.88 -19.60
CA GLN A 374 39.57 -61.88 -19.21
C GLN A 374 40.19 -61.54 -17.85
N LEU A 375 40.45 -60.24 -17.61
CA LEU A 375 40.97 -59.72 -16.35
C LEU A 375 39.96 -59.89 -15.20
N LEU A 376 38.71 -59.47 -15.40
CA LEU A 376 37.68 -59.46 -14.35
C LEU A 376 37.09 -60.84 -14.04
N CYS A 377 36.99 -61.71 -15.05
CA CYS A 377 36.18 -62.92 -15.00
C CYS A 377 36.94 -64.20 -15.38
N ASN A 378 38.26 -64.26 -15.10
CA ASN A 378 39.11 -65.46 -15.25
C ASN A 378 39.00 -66.12 -16.64
N ASN A 379 39.31 -65.37 -17.70
CA ASN A 379 39.19 -65.80 -19.11
C ASN A 379 37.74 -66.01 -19.62
N GLY A 380 36.76 -65.36 -19.01
CA GLY A 380 35.37 -65.35 -19.47
C GLY A 380 35.13 -64.51 -20.72
N ASN A 381 34.03 -64.82 -21.44
CA ASN A 381 33.46 -63.94 -22.47
C ASN A 381 32.75 -62.76 -21.78
N PRO A 382 32.77 -61.53 -22.33
CA PRO A 382 32.14 -60.39 -21.66
C PRO A 382 30.65 -60.61 -21.34
N GLY A 383 29.87 -61.31 -22.18
CA GLY A 383 28.47 -61.64 -21.90
C GLY A 383 28.25 -62.62 -20.73
N SER A 384 29.30 -63.32 -20.30
CA SER A 384 29.29 -64.18 -19.11
C SER A 384 29.89 -63.51 -17.87
N CYS A 385 30.42 -62.30 -18.02
CA CYS A 385 31.11 -61.57 -16.95
C CYS A 385 30.12 -60.68 -16.21
N MET A 386 29.81 -61.03 -14.96
CA MET A 386 28.82 -60.30 -14.15
C MET A 386 29.21 -58.84 -13.92
N ALA A 387 30.50 -58.54 -13.84
CA ALA A 387 31.02 -57.18 -13.67
C ALA A 387 30.80 -56.28 -14.90
N LEU A 388 30.57 -56.85 -16.08
CA LEU A 388 30.35 -56.10 -17.33
C LEU A 388 28.88 -56.12 -17.77
N TRP A 389 27.99 -56.69 -16.97
CA TRP A 389 26.59 -56.80 -17.36
C TRP A 389 25.94 -55.42 -17.42
N GLY A 390 25.41 -55.07 -18.60
CA GLY A 390 24.79 -53.79 -18.87
C GLY A 390 25.81 -52.69 -19.16
N VAL A 391 27.09 -53.04 -19.37
CA VAL A 391 28.13 -52.08 -19.77
C VAL A 391 28.27 -52.08 -21.29
N TYR A 392 28.30 -50.89 -21.88
CA TYR A 392 28.38 -50.64 -23.32
C TYR A 392 29.63 -49.84 -23.64
N GLN A 393 30.38 -50.32 -24.63
CA GLN A 393 31.55 -49.64 -25.16
C GLN A 393 31.19 -48.88 -26.44
N TYR A 394 31.78 -47.69 -26.57
CA TYR A 394 31.72 -46.85 -27.77
C TYR A 394 32.37 -47.51 -28.99
N MET A 395 31.72 -47.42 -30.16
CA MET A 395 32.13 -48.09 -31.41
C MET A 395 32.30 -47.14 -32.61
N GLY A 396 32.53 -45.84 -32.35
CA GLY A 396 32.95 -44.89 -33.38
C GLY A 396 31.88 -44.58 -34.43
N ASN A 397 30.59 -44.70 -34.10
CA ASN A 397 29.44 -44.49 -34.99
C ASN A 397 29.41 -45.40 -36.24
N ASN A 398 30.29 -46.39 -36.31
CA ASN A 398 30.37 -47.36 -37.41
C ASN A 398 29.62 -48.66 -37.10
N TRP A 399 28.95 -48.72 -35.95
CA TRP A 399 28.10 -49.80 -35.49
C TRP A 399 26.71 -49.28 -35.10
N ASN A 400 25.73 -50.17 -34.88
CA ASN A 400 24.36 -49.78 -34.53
C ASN A 400 24.25 -49.41 -33.04
N GLY A 401 24.91 -48.31 -32.66
CA GLY A 401 25.09 -47.85 -31.27
C GLY A 401 26.29 -48.51 -30.59
N GLY A 402 26.37 -48.39 -29.26
CA GLY A 402 27.41 -49.03 -28.47
C GLY A 402 27.34 -50.57 -28.53
N CYS A 403 28.46 -51.22 -28.24
CA CYS A 403 28.55 -52.67 -28.14
C CYS A 403 28.54 -53.07 -26.66
N GLY A 404 27.46 -53.73 -26.21
CA GLY A 404 27.28 -54.07 -24.80
C GLY A 404 27.38 -55.55 -24.46
N ALA A 405 27.68 -55.82 -23.19
CA ALA A 405 27.60 -57.15 -22.60
C ALA A 405 26.27 -57.31 -21.83
N GLU A 406 25.43 -58.22 -22.28
CA GLU A 406 24.17 -58.60 -21.65
C GLU A 406 24.25 -60.06 -21.17
N GLN A 407 23.30 -60.50 -20.35
CA GLN A 407 23.31 -61.86 -19.81
C GLN A 407 23.37 -62.92 -20.94
N ASN A 408 24.52 -63.59 -21.06
CA ASN A 408 24.86 -64.58 -22.10
C ASN A 408 24.81 -64.05 -23.55
N SER A 409 24.85 -62.73 -23.75
CA SER A 409 24.91 -62.10 -25.06
C SER A 409 26.01 -61.05 -25.07
N TRP A 410 26.85 -61.06 -26.09
CA TRP A 410 27.95 -60.12 -26.19
C TRP A 410 27.94 -59.43 -27.54
N CYS A 411 28.23 -58.13 -27.49
CA CYS A 411 27.97 -57.15 -28.52
C CYS A 411 26.49 -57.00 -28.88
N SER A 412 25.67 -56.92 -27.84
CA SER A 412 24.28 -56.47 -27.97
C SER A 412 24.27 -55.03 -28.52
N GLN A 413 23.40 -54.77 -29.49
CA GLN A 413 23.29 -53.46 -30.14
C GLN A 413 22.71 -52.42 -29.17
N GLY A 414 23.47 -51.38 -28.88
CA GLY A 414 23.09 -50.31 -27.96
C GLY A 414 21.83 -49.55 -28.38
N ASN A 415 21.56 -49.41 -29.68
CA ASN A 415 20.34 -48.73 -30.15
C ASN A 415 19.02 -49.43 -29.74
N ASN A 416 19.08 -50.70 -29.32
CA ASN A 416 17.92 -51.45 -28.82
C ASN A 416 17.84 -51.48 -27.29
N GLN A 417 18.67 -50.70 -26.61
CA GLN A 417 18.90 -50.78 -25.17
C GLN A 417 18.86 -49.37 -24.58
N ASN A 418 18.31 -49.24 -23.39
CA ASN A 418 18.18 -47.96 -22.72
C ASN A 418 18.56 -48.08 -21.24
N ASN A 419 19.01 -46.98 -20.64
CA ASN A 419 19.28 -46.85 -19.21
C ASN A 419 20.27 -47.91 -18.71
N LYS A 420 21.46 -47.92 -19.32
CA LYS A 420 22.56 -48.85 -19.04
C LYS A 420 23.82 -48.04 -18.71
N PHE A 421 24.98 -48.69 -18.67
CA PHE A 421 26.24 -48.05 -18.31
C PHE A 421 27.16 -47.90 -19.51
N ALA A 422 27.80 -46.74 -19.66
CA ALA A 422 28.93 -46.50 -20.55
C ALA A 422 30.23 -46.97 -19.90
N LEU A 423 31.10 -47.60 -20.68
CA LEU A 423 32.48 -47.84 -20.28
C LEU A 423 33.29 -46.57 -20.54
N CYS A 424 33.79 -45.94 -19.48
CA CYS A 424 34.61 -44.73 -19.54
C CYS A 424 36.00 -45.00 -18.94
N VAL A 425 36.98 -44.16 -19.27
CA VAL A 425 38.38 -44.36 -18.86
C VAL A 425 39.08 -43.02 -18.57
N LEU A 426 40.04 -43.07 -17.64
CA LEU A 426 40.99 -41.99 -17.32
C LEU A 426 42.43 -42.57 -17.26
N PRO A 427 43.45 -41.86 -17.77
CA PRO A 427 44.88 -42.22 -17.64
C PRO A 427 45.47 -42.00 -16.24
#